data_AF-A0AAF1A4T5-F1
#
_entry.id   AF-A0AAF1A4T5-F1
#
_cell.length_a   1.000
_cell.length_b   1.000
_cell.length_c   1.000
_cell.angle_alpha   90.00
_cell.angle_beta   90.00
_cell.angle_gamma   90.00
#
_symmetry.space_group_name_H-M   'P 1'
#
loop_
_entity.id
_entity.type
_entity.pdbx_description
1 polymer ?
#
loop_
_entity_poly.entity_id
_entity_poly.type
_entity_poly.pdbx_seq_one_letter_code
_entity_poly.pdbx_strand_id
1 'polypeptide(L)' 'SWGLEHRLASIRVITPPISKPGATRFEVRVPGADSNPYLVLATIISLGLRGIERKLEISHPPLAKGNKA' A
#
# COMPACT_ATOMS: atom_id res chain seq x y z
N SER A 1 3.89 1.88 7.86
CA SER A 1 5.06 1.39 7.09
C SER A 1 4.61 0.94 5.71
N TRP A 2 5.50 0.97 4.71
CA TRP A 2 5.21 0.46 3.36
C TRP A 2 6.40 -0.31 2.83
N GLY A 3 6.23 -1.15 1.82
CA GLY A 3 7.38 -1.83 1.20
C GLY A 3 7.04 -2.52 -0.11
N LEU A 4 8.06 -2.66 -0.96
CA LEU A 4 7.99 -3.42 -2.20
C LEU A 4 7.94 -4.91 -1.86
N GLU A 5 6.79 -5.52 -2.12
CA GLU A 5 6.57 -6.96 -1.96
C GLU A 5 6.78 -7.46 -0.52
N HIS A 6 6.69 -6.54 0.44
CA HIS A 6 6.92 -6.80 1.85
C HIS A 6 5.63 -7.25 2.53
N ARG A 7 5.51 -8.55 2.81
CA ARG A 7 4.27 -9.17 3.35
C ARG A 7 3.91 -8.70 4.76
N LEU A 8 4.88 -8.19 5.52
CA LEU A 8 4.68 -7.64 6.87
C LEU A 8 4.47 -6.12 6.88
N ALA A 9 4.55 -5.45 5.73
CA ALA A 9 4.29 -4.01 5.67
C ALA A 9 2.78 -3.75 5.76
N SER A 10 2.39 -2.63 6.38
CA SER A 10 0.99 -2.18 6.42
C SER A 10 0.42 -1.91 5.03
N ILE A 11 1.24 -1.35 4.13
CA ILE A 11 0.95 -1.18 2.71
C ILE A 11 2.01 -1.94 1.91
N ARG A 12 1.59 -2.94 1.14
CA ARG A 12 2.47 -3.71 0.25
C ARG A 12 2.31 -3.21 -1.18
N VAL A 13 3.39 -2.81 -1.81
CA VAL A 13 3.40 -2.41 -3.22
C VAL A 13 3.85 -3.59 -4.06
N ILE A 14 3.04 -3.94 -5.05
CA ILE A 14 3.27 -5.06 -5.98
C ILE A 14 3.58 -4.51 -7.36
N THR A 15 4.78 -4.80 -7.84
CA THR A 15 5.34 -4.24 -9.07
C THR A 15 6.15 -5.30 -9.82
N PRO A 16 6.50 -5.06 -11.09
CA PRO A 16 7.52 -5.85 -11.77
C PRO A 16 8.81 -5.98 -10.94
N PRO A 17 9.50 -7.14 -11.01
CA PRO A 17 9.23 -8.30 -11.88
C PRO A 17 8.19 -9.29 -11.34
N ILE A 18 7.61 -9.05 -10.16
CA ILE A 18 6.71 -10.02 -9.50
C ILE A 18 5.31 -10.02 -10.12
N SER A 19 4.88 -8.89 -10.66
CA SER A 19 3.68 -8.77 -11.48
C SER A 19 4.03 -8.26 -12.88
N LYS A 20 3.13 -8.50 -13.84
CA LYS A 20 3.17 -7.79 -15.13
C LYS A 20 3.03 -6.28 -14.88
N PRO A 21 3.58 -5.40 -15.75
CA PRO A 21 3.48 -3.94 -15.57
C PRO A 21 2.05 -3.43 -15.37
N GLY A 22 1.09 -3.93 -16.15
CA GLY A 22 -0.34 -3.56 -16.03
C GLY A 22 -1.05 -4.11 -14.79
N ALA A 23 -0.39 -4.96 -13.98
CA ALA A 23 -0.94 -5.51 -12.73
C ALA A 23 -0.32 -4.85 -11.48
N THR A 24 0.39 -3.73 -11.68
CA THR A 24 0.97 -2.93 -10.60
C THR A 24 -0.14 -2.37 -9.70
N ARG A 25 0.00 -2.59 -8.39
CA ARG A 25 -1.00 -2.16 -7.39
C ARG A 25 -0.36 -2.04 -6.01
N PHE A 26 -1.10 -1.48 -5.07
CA PHE A 26 -0.78 -1.58 -3.65
C PHE A 26 -1.90 -2.30 -2.90
N GLU A 27 -1.55 -3.04 -1.86
CA GLU A 27 -2.44 -3.77 -0.97
C GLU A 27 -2.40 -3.09 0.41
N VAL A 28 -3.53 -2.53 0.85
CA VAL A 28 -3.68 -1.98 2.21
C VAL A 28 -4.11 -3.11 3.14
N ARG A 29 -3.24 -3.48 4.08
CA ARG A 29 -3.36 -4.71 4.89
C ARG A 29 -3.77 -4.47 6.34
N VAL A 30 -4.06 -3.22 6.70
CA VAL A 30 -4.42 -2.80 8.07
C VAL A 30 -5.87 -3.09 8.43
N PRO A 31 -6.87 -2.87 7.55
CA PRO A 31 -8.27 -3.11 7.90
C PRO A 31 -8.54 -4.59 8.19
N GLY A 32 -9.24 -4.86 9.29
CA GLY A 32 -9.72 -6.19 9.67
C GLY A 32 -11.06 -6.54 9.01
N ALA A 33 -11.46 -7.81 9.11
CA ALA A 33 -12.75 -8.29 8.59
C ALA A 33 -13.96 -7.74 9.35
N ASP A 34 -13.74 -7.19 10.54
CA ASP A 34 -14.70 -6.51 11.41
C ASP A 34 -14.97 -5.05 11.02
N SER A 35 -14.22 -4.51 10.07
CA SER A 35 -14.34 -3.12 9.60
C SER A 35 -15.50 -2.95 8.60
N ASN A 36 -16.11 -1.76 8.57
CA ASN A 36 -17.11 -1.43 7.55
C ASN A 36 -16.41 -1.23 6.18
N PRO A 37 -16.69 -2.07 5.16
CA PRO A 37 -15.96 -2.04 3.89
C PRO A 37 -16.18 -0.75 3.09
N TYR A 38 -17.35 -0.12 3.22
CA TYR A 38 -17.65 1.14 2.55
C TYR A 38 -16.78 2.28 3.08
N LEU A 39 -16.65 2.37 4.41
CA LEU A 39 -15.81 3.39 5.05
C LEU A 39 -14.32 3.16 4.75
N VAL A 40 -13.87 1.90 4.76
CA VAL A 40 -12.49 1.54 4.42
C VAL A 40 -12.15 1.99 3.00
N LEU A 41 -12.96 1.62 2.01
CA LEU A 41 -12.71 1.95 0.62
C LEU A 41 -12.76 3.46 0.37
N ALA A 42 -13.78 4.15 0.90
CA ALA A 42 -13.93 5.59 0.77
C ALA A 42 -12.72 6.33 1.36
N THR A 43 -12.24 5.90 2.53
CA THR A 43 -11.08 6.50 3.20
C THR A 43 -9.80 6.28 2.40
N ILE A 44 -9.55 5.07 1.89
CA ILE A 44 -8.36 4.76 1.09
C ILE A 44 -8.31 5.65 -0.17
N ILE A 45 -9.43 5.77 -0.89
CA ILE A 45 -9.51 6.60 -2.10
C ILE A 45 -9.31 8.07 -1.76
N SER A 46 -10.00 8.59 -0.73
CA SER A 46 -9.92 9.99 -0.33
C SER A 46 -8.51 10.40 0.10
N LEU A 47 -7.84 9.57 0.90
CA LEU A 47 -6.46 9.84 1.34
C LEU A 47 -5.46 9.75 0.19
N GLY A 48 -5.64 8.78 -0.73
CA GLY A 48 -4.82 8.67 -1.93
C GLY A 48 -4.94 9.91 -2.83
N LEU A 49 -6.18 10.35 -3.09
CA LEU A 49 -6.45 11.55 -3.87
C LEU A 49 -5.84 12.81 -3.21
N ARG A 50 -6.05 12.99 -1.90
CA ARG A 50 -5.46 14.09 -1.14
C ARG A 50 -3.94 14.11 -1.25
N GLY A 51 -3.29 12.95 -1.20
CA GLY A 51 -1.84 12.82 -1.36
C GLY A 51 -1.35 13.32 -2.72
N ILE A 52 -2.08 12.96 -3.79
CA ILE A 52 -1.79 13.40 -5.16
C ILE A 52 -1.99 14.91 -5.29
N GLU A 53 -3.16 15.42 -4.89
CA GLU A 53 -3.51 16.84 -5.03
C GLU A 53 -2.55 17.76 -4.30
N ARG A 54 -2.15 17.37 -3.08
CA ARG A 54 -1.24 18.15 -2.25
C ARG A 54 0.23 17.82 -2.45
N LYS A 55 0.56 16.90 -3.37
CA LYS A 55 1.93 16.42 -3.64
C LYS A 55 2.67 16.06 -2.35
N LEU A 56 2.01 15.29 -1.48
CA LEU A 56 2.58 14.94 -0.19
C LEU A 56 3.77 13.99 -0.39
N GLU A 57 4.90 14.32 0.24
CA GLU A 57 6.06 13.43 0.28
C GLU A 57 5.83 12.25 1.22
N ILE A 58 6.38 11.10 0.85
CA ILE A 58 6.41 9.92 1.73
C ILE A 58 7.61 10.08 2.66
N SER A 59 7.35 10.41 3.93
CA SER A 59 8.37 10.80 4.89
C SER A 59 9.33 9.68 5.34
N HIS A 60 9.01 8.42 5.06
CA HIS A 60 9.81 7.27 5.48
C HIS A 60 10.12 6.35 4.30
N PRO A 61 11.35 5.79 4.21
CA PRO A 61 11.71 4.87 3.14
C PRO A 61 10.87 3.59 3.18
N PRO A 62 10.82 2.82 2.08
CA PRO A 62 10.21 1.50 2.11
C PRO A 62 10.98 0.60 3.08
N LEU A 63 10.25 -0.30 3.75
CA LEU A 63 10.86 -1.40 4.49
C LEU A 63 11.73 -2.21 3.53
N ALA A 64 12.94 -2.56 3.98
CA ALA A 64 13.83 -3.46 3.27
C ALA A 64 13.10 -4.77 2.99
N LYS A 65 13.38 -5.41 1.86
CA LYS A 65 12.85 -6.75 1.56
C LYS A 65 13.29 -7.69 2.69
N GLY A 66 12.37 -8.07 3.58
CA GLY A 66 12.68 -9.00 4.66
C GLY A 66 13.32 -10.25 4.06
N ASN A 67 14.49 -10.63 4.57
CA ASN A 67 15.17 -11.85 4.17
C ASN A 67 14.16 -13.00 4.19
N LYS A 68 14.04 -13.70 3.05
CA LYS A 68 13.29 -14.95 3.00
C LYS A 68 13.96 -15.88 4.02
N ALA A 69 13.25 -16.23 5.09
CA ALA A 69 13.52 -17.47 5.81
C ALA A 69 13.29 -18.66 4.86
#